data_AF-A0AAQ3XHI9-F1
#
_entry.id   AF-A0AAQ3XHI9-F1
#
_cell.length_a   1.000
_cell.length_b   1.000
_cell.length_c   1.000
_cell.angle_alpha   90.00
_cell.angle_beta   90.00
_cell.angle_gamma   90.00
#
_symmetry.space_group_name_H-M   'P 1'
#
loop_
_entity.id
_entity.type
_entity.pdbx_description
1 polymer ?
#
loop_
_entity_poly.entity_id
_entity_poly.type
_entity_poly.pdbx_seq_one_letter_code
_entity_poly.pdbx_strand_id
1 'polypeptide(L)'
;MASDLLHAKLAAFAFSMSFLLSSALGARVVCEQLTAELCAFAVSSTSRRCVLENMHCAGRPTEYQCRTSEVVVEDGRLAGLVETDGCVRACGVDRATFGISSDSLLDPRVAGALCSSPCLQGCPNIVDLYSNLAAGEAQ
;
A
#
# COMPACT_ATOMS: atom_id res chain seq x y z
N MET A 1 -42.37 -25.80 10.21
CA MET A 1 -41.26 -26.78 10.29
C MET A 1 -40.23 -26.60 9.18
N ALA A 2 -40.57 -26.75 7.89
CA ALA A 2 -39.61 -26.56 6.79
C ALA A 2 -39.17 -25.10 6.59
N SER A 3 -40.11 -24.17 6.76
CA SER A 3 -39.88 -22.72 6.71
C SER A 3 -38.97 -22.23 7.84
N ASP A 4 -39.14 -22.73 9.06
CA ASP A 4 -38.33 -22.35 10.22
C ASP A 4 -36.88 -22.83 10.08
N LEU A 5 -36.70 -24.02 9.51
CA LEU A 5 -35.37 -24.58 9.20
C LEU A 5 -34.65 -23.80 8.09
N LEU A 6 -35.40 -23.26 7.12
CA LEU A 6 -34.84 -22.43 6.04
C LEU A 6 -34.34 -21.09 6.59
N HIS A 7 -35.10 -20.45 7.49
CA HIS A 7 -34.71 -19.20 8.17
C HIS A 7 -33.48 -19.40 9.07
N ALA A 8 -33.43 -20.51 9.82
CA ALA A 8 -32.27 -20.83 10.66
C ALA A 8 -30.99 -21.05 9.82
N LYS A 9 -31.11 -21.70 8.65
CA LYS A 9 -29.97 -21.91 7.72
C LYS A 9 -29.51 -20.61 7.05
N LEU A 10 -30.44 -19.74 6.65
CA LEU A 10 -30.13 -18.42 6.09
C LEU A 10 -29.45 -17.50 7.13
N ALA A 11 -29.95 -17.50 8.36
CA ALA A 11 -29.36 -16.74 9.47
C ALA A 11 -27.95 -17.24 9.84
N ALA A 12 -27.73 -18.57 9.87
CA ALA A 12 -26.42 -19.15 10.12
C ALA A 12 -25.42 -18.84 9.00
N PHE A 13 -25.85 -18.85 7.74
CA PHE A 13 -25.02 -18.48 6.59
C PHE A 13 -24.65 -16.98 6.62
N ALA A 14 -25.61 -16.11 6.91
CA ALA A 14 -25.37 -14.67 7.06
C ALA A 14 -24.38 -14.38 8.20
N PHE A 15 -24.54 -15.03 9.35
CA PHE A 15 -23.65 -14.88 10.50
C PHE A 15 -22.22 -15.38 10.21
N SER A 16 -22.09 -16.51 9.50
CA SER A 16 -20.78 -17.04 9.09
C SER A 16 -20.06 -16.10 8.12
N MET A 17 -20.77 -15.45 7.18
CA MET A 17 -20.17 -14.47 6.27
C MET A 17 -19.77 -13.18 6.98
N SER A 18 -20.53 -12.72 7.99
CA SER A 18 -20.16 -11.57 8.81
C SER A 18 -18.88 -11.83 9.64
N PHE A 19 -18.70 -13.05 10.14
CA PHE A 19 -17.50 -13.41 10.92
C PHE A 19 -16.24 -13.50 10.06
N LEU A 20 -16.36 -14.00 8.82
CA LEU A 20 -15.25 -14.01 7.85
C LEU A 20 -14.83 -12.58 7.45
N LEU A 21 -15.79 -11.68 7.23
CA LEU A 21 -15.50 -10.26 7.01
C LEU A 21 -14.77 -9.60 8.20
N SER A 22 -15.09 -10.00 9.43
CA SER A 22 -14.48 -9.43 10.64
C SER A 22 -13.01 -9.83 10.82
N SER A 23 -12.61 -11.00 10.32
CA SER A 23 -11.21 -11.46 10.38
C SER A 23 -10.27 -10.77 9.38
N ALA A 24 -10.80 -10.16 8.33
CA ALA A 24 -10.02 -9.38 7.36
C ALA A 24 -9.65 -7.97 7.88
N LEU A 25 -10.31 -7.49 8.93
CA LEU A 25 -10.07 -6.16 9.53
C LEU A 25 -8.87 -6.11 10.51
N GLY A 26 -8.13 -7.21 10.70
CA GLY A 26 -7.12 -7.33 11.76
C GLY A 26 -5.68 -7.56 11.33
N ALA A 27 -5.39 -7.69 10.03
CA ALA A 27 -4.02 -7.90 9.58
C ALA A 27 -3.23 -6.59 9.70
N ARG A 28 -2.33 -6.53 10.70
CA ARG A 28 -1.39 -5.41 10.83
C ARG A 28 -0.38 -5.46 9.68
N VAL A 29 -0.17 -4.34 9.03
CA VAL A 29 0.89 -4.20 8.03
C VAL A 29 2.20 -3.96 8.74
N VAL A 30 3.11 -4.92 8.60
CA VAL A 30 4.49 -4.87 9.05
C VAL A 30 5.36 -4.95 7.80
N CYS A 31 6.15 -3.92 7.51
CA CYS A 31 6.87 -3.81 6.24
C CYS A 31 7.77 -5.03 5.98
N GLU A 32 8.45 -5.53 7.02
CA GLU A 32 9.37 -6.67 6.94
C GLU A 32 8.68 -8.00 6.61
N GLN A 33 7.35 -8.05 6.66
CA GLN A 33 6.54 -9.21 6.27
C GLN A 33 5.95 -9.10 4.87
N LEU A 34 6.11 -7.95 4.20
CA LEU A 34 5.64 -7.73 2.83
C LEU A 34 6.62 -8.34 1.83
N THR A 35 6.06 -8.88 0.75
CA THR A 35 6.84 -9.24 -0.44
C THR A 35 7.31 -7.99 -1.17
N ALA A 36 8.33 -8.13 -2.02
CA ALA A 36 8.85 -7.01 -2.81
C ALA A 36 7.75 -6.30 -3.62
N GLU A 37 6.84 -7.08 -4.22
CA GLU A 37 5.70 -6.58 -5.01
C GLU A 37 4.65 -5.82 -4.19
N LEU A 38 4.65 -5.93 -2.86
CA LEU A 38 3.71 -5.21 -2.00
C LEU A 38 4.38 -4.10 -1.19
N CYS A 39 5.70 -4.00 -1.23
CA CYS A 39 6.48 -3.11 -0.40
C CYS A 39 6.32 -1.64 -0.80
N ALA A 40 6.49 -1.36 -2.09
CA ALA A 40 6.37 0.01 -2.60
C ALA A 40 4.97 0.55 -2.35
N PHE A 41 4.91 1.82 -1.91
CA PHE A 41 3.65 2.51 -1.58
C PHE A 41 2.82 1.80 -0.49
N ALA A 42 3.45 1.04 0.39
CA ALA A 42 2.82 0.58 1.62
C ALA A 42 3.14 1.50 2.81
N VAL A 43 2.20 1.54 3.75
CA VAL A 43 2.32 2.23 5.03
C VAL A 43 2.04 1.21 6.12
N SER A 44 2.98 1.08 7.06
CA SER A 44 2.84 0.19 8.19
C SER A 44 1.65 0.60 9.07
N SER A 45 1.16 -0.32 9.90
CA SER A 45 0.15 0.01 10.91
C SER A 45 0.65 0.98 11.99
N THR A 46 1.94 1.31 12.02
CA THR A 46 2.54 2.34 12.88
C THR A 46 2.78 3.67 12.15
N SER A 47 2.07 3.88 11.03
CA SER A 47 2.10 5.08 10.20
C SER A 47 3.48 5.42 9.64
N ARG A 48 4.29 4.42 9.30
CA ARG A 48 5.59 4.62 8.65
C ARG A 48 5.59 4.05 7.25
N ARG A 49 6.26 4.71 6.30
CA ARG A 49 6.35 4.20 4.93
C ARG A 49 7.24 2.98 4.86
N CYS A 50 6.90 2.03 4.00
CA CYS A 50 7.76 0.90 3.67
C CYS A 50 8.68 1.25 2.50
N VAL A 51 9.91 0.76 2.53
CA VAL A 51 10.93 0.97 1.50
C VAL A 51 11.55 -0.37 1.09
N LEU A 52 11.73 -0.54 -0.22
CA LEU A 52 12.38 -1.73 -0.78
C LEU A 52 13.89 -1.49 -0.86
N GLU A 53 14.67 -2.31 -0.17
CA GLU A 53 16.13 -2.23 -0.10
C GLU A 53 16.80 -3.43 -0.76
N ASN A 54 18.02 -3.21 -1.26
CA ASN A 54 18.86 -4.27 -1.85
C ASN A 54 19.82 -4.82 -0.80
N MET A 55 19.68 -6.08 -0.43
CA MET A 55 20.73 -6.81 0.28
C MET A 55 21.76 -7.33 -0.72
N HIS A 56 22.86 -6.61 -0.86
CA HIS A 56 24.04 -7.10 -1.58
C HIS A 56 24.84 -8.04 -0.67
N CYS A 57 24.85 -9.33 -1.00
CA CYS A 57 25.77 -10.30 -0.42
C CYS A 57 26.81 -10.69 -1.47
N ALA A 58 28.10 -10.46 -1.18
CA ALA A 58 29.18 -10.83 -2.11
C ALA A 58 29.09 -12.33 -2.49
N GLY A 59 28.99 -12.61 -3.79
CA GLY A 59 28.91 -13.97 -4.34
C GLY A 59 27.51 -14.61 -4.33
N ARG A 60 26.46 -13.89 -3.94
CA ARG A 60 25.06 -14.35 -4.03
C ARG A 60 24.22 -13.43 -4.92
N PRO A 61 23.09 -13.92 -5.48
CA PRO A 61 22.12 -13.06 -6.14
C PRO A 61 21.66 -11.93 -5.22
N THR A 62 21.37 -10.76 -5.80
CA THR A 62 20.78 -9.64 -5.06
C THR A 62 19.42 -10.05 -4.50
N GLU A 63 19.26 -9.94 -3.18
CA GLU A 63 17.99 -10.18 -2.50
C GLU A 63 17.32 -8.84 -2.19
N TYR A 64 15.99 -8.80 -2.31
CA TYR A 64 15.19 -7.62 -2.02
C TYR A 64 14.50 -7.79 -0.67
N GLN A 65 14.58 -6.78 0.17
CA GLN A 65 13.94 -6.78 1.47
C GLN A 65 13.13 -5.51 1.68
N CYS A 66 11.89 -5.67 2.14
CA CYS A 66 11.07 -4.56 2.55
C CYS A 66 11.40 -4.15 3.99
N ARG A 67 11.56 -2.85 4.24
CA ARG A 67 11.89 -2.28 5.54
C ARG A 67 10.96 -1.12 5.89
N THR A 68 10.76 -0.91 7.18
CA THR A 68 10.10 0.29 7.68
C THR A 68 11.06 1.48 7.64
N SER A 69 10.69 2.54 6.93
CA SER A 69 11.44 3.80 6.86
C SER A 69 11.21 4.67 8.10
N GLU A 70 12.03 5.71 8.28
CA GLU A 70 11.83 6.72 9.34
C GLU A 70 10.72 7.72 9.00
N VAL A 71 10.31 7.80 7.73
CA VAL A 71 9.28 8.72 7.24
C VAL A 71 7.92 8.36 7.81
N VAL A 72 7.40 9.23 8.68
CA VAL A 72 6.07 9.13 9.28
C VAL A 72 5.03 9.72 8.32
N VAL A 73 3.89 9.05 8.23
CA VAL A 73 2.72 9.52 7.49
C VAL A 73 1.76 10.20 8.47
N GLU A 74 1.56 11.50 8.30
CA GLU A 74 0.74 12.32 9.20
C GLU A 74 -0.75 12.00 9.09
N ASP A 75 -1.25 11.63 7.90
CA ASP A 75 -2.64 11.18 7.75
C ASP A 75 -2.79 9.74 8.27
N GLY A 76 -3.27 9.62 9.51
CA GLY A 76 -3.53 8.34 10.15
C GLY A 76 -4.52 7.42 9.42
N ARG A 77 -5.29 7.93 8.44
CA ARG A 77 -6.14 7.08 7.58
C ARG A 77 -5.34 6.19 6.64
N LEU A 78 -4.08 6.56 6.37
CA LEU A 78 -3.18 5.78 5.54
C LEU A 78 -2.46 4.69 6.33
N ALA A 79 -2.57 4.67 7.67
CA ALA A 79 -1.94 3.65 8.50
C ALA A 79 -2.41 2.24 8.14
N GLY A 80 -1.48 1.35 7.80
CA GLY A 80 -1.80 0.00 7.36
C GLY A 80 -2.31 -0.11 5.92
N LEU A 81 -2.21 0.94 5.11
CA LEU A 81 -2.60 0.90 3.72
C LEU A 81 -1.50 0.29 2.84
N VAL A 82 -1.86 -0.67 2.02
CA VAL A 82 -1.04 -1.13 0.89
C VAL A 82 -1.75 -0.68 -0.37
N GLU A 83 -1.09 0.17 -1.17
CA GLU A 83 -1.69 0.68 -2.39
C GLU A 83 -1.99 -0.43 -3.40
N THR A 84 -3.02 -0.20 -4.21
CA THR A 84 -3.48 -1.19 -5.19
C THR A 84 -2.77 -1.04 -6.53
N ASP A 85 -2.75 -2.09 -7.35
CA ASP A 85 -2.21 -1.99 -8.71
C ASP A 85 -3.02 -1.04 -9.60
N GLY A 86 -4.30 -0.83 -9.26
CA GLY A 86 -5.13 0.20 -9.89
C GLY A 86 -4.53 1.58 -9.67
N CYS A 87 -4.10 1.86 -8.43
CA CYS A 87 -3.48 3.13 -8.09
C CYS A 87 -2.09 3.31 -8.67
N VAL A 88 -1.26 2.26 -8.62
CA VAL A 88 0.06 2.26 -9.26
C VAL A 88 -0.06 2.63 -10.75
N ARG A 89 -1.01 2.01 -11.47
CA ARG A 89 -1.27 2.33 -12.88
C ARG A 89 -1.86 3.72 -13.10
N ALA A 90 -2.84 4.13 -12.28
CA ALA A 90 -3.50 5.43 -12.41
C ALA A 90 -2.51 6.59 -12.22
N CYS A 91 -1.55 6.42 -11.32
CA CYS A 91 -0.52 7.41 -11.01
C CYS A 91 0.73 7.28 -11.90
N GLY A 92 0.80 6.28 -12.78
CA GLY A 92 1.92 6.08 -13.70
C GLY A 92 3.26 5.80 -12.99
N VAL A 93 3.21 5.17 -11.82
CA VAL A 93 4.38 4.81 -11.01
C VAL A 93 4.64 3.31 -11.08
N ASP A 94 5.81 2.87 -10.62
CA ASP A 94 6.21 1.46 -10.62
C ASP A 94 6.50 0.97 -9.20
N ARG A 95 6.07 -0.27 -8.89
CA ARG A 95 6.40 -0.95 -7.65
C ARG A 95 7.84 -1.41 -7.59
N ALA A 96 8.48 -1.62 -8.73
CA ALA A 96 9.89 -2.01 -8.86
C ALA A 96 10.86 -0.83 -8.68
N THR A 97 10.48 0.18 -7.89
CA THR A 97 11.33 1.35 -7.63
C THR A 97 12.12 1.13 -6.33
N PHE A 98 13.45 1.11 -6.44
CA PHE A 98 14.36 1.03 -5.29
C PHE A 98 14.56 2.40 -4.66
N GLY A 99 14.01 2.58 -3.45
CA GLY A 99 13.82 3.93 -2.92
C GLY A 99 12.90 4.76 -3.84
N ILE A 100 12.44 5.90 -3.36
CA ILE A 100 11.60 6.79 -4.16
C ILE A 100 12.32 8.13 -4.21
N SER A 101 12.90 8.46 -5.38
CA SER A 101 13.63 9.70 -5.59
C SER A 101 12.69 10.80 -6.09
N SER A 102 12.93 12.04 -5.64
CA SER A 102 12.29 13.24 -6.16
C SER A 102 12.57 13.46 -7.66
N ASP A 103 13.64 12.88 -8.21
CA ASP A 103 13.97 12.94 -9.64
C ASP A 103 12.86 12.35 -10.52
N SER A 104 12.07 11.41 -9.99
CA SER A 104 10.94 10.83 -10.73
C SER A 104 9.86 11.86 -11.08
N LEU A 105 9.77 12.98 -10.36
CA LEU A 105 8.89 14.11 -10.68
C LEU A 105 9.36 14.87 -11.94
N LEU A 106 10.60 14.69 -12.37
CA LEU A 106 11.13 15.32 -13.58
C LEU A 106 10.72 14.58 -14.87
N ASP A 107 10.24 13.33 -14.79
CA ASP A 107 9.66 12.65 -15.96
C ASP A 107 8.25 13.23 -16.22
N PRO A 108 8.02 13.92 -17.36
CA PRO A 108 6.74 14.53 -17.66
C PRO A 108 5.58 13.53 -17.73
N ARG A 109 5.87 12.25 -18.03
CA ARG A 109 4.85 11.19 -18.05
C ARG A 109 4.39 10.84 -16.66
N VAL A 110 5.33 10.72 -15.72
CA VAL A 110 5.02 10.46 -14.30
C VAL A 110 4.30 11.66 -13.70
N ALA A 111 4.82 12.88 -13.91
CA ALA A 111 4.18 14.10 -13.44
C ALA A 111 2.75 14.27 -14.01
N GLY A 112 2.55 13.99 -15.30
CA GLY A 112 1.23 14.03 -15.93
C GLY A 112 0.25 13.00 -15.36
N ALA A 113 0.71 11.77 -15.10
CA ALA A 113 -0.12 10.72 -14.53
C ALA A 113 -0.47 10.99 -13.05
N LEU A 114 0.48 11.48 -12.26
CA LEU A 114 0.26 11.92 -10.87
C LEU A 114 -0.78 13.04 -10.79
N CYS A 115 -0.77 13.97 -11.75
CA CYS A 115 -1.74 15.07 -11.84
C CYS A 115 -3.08 14.68 -12.49
N SER A 116 -3.26 13.41 -12.87
CA SER A 116 -4.52 12.94 -13.45
C SER A 116 -5.62 12.82 -12.40
N SER A 117 -6.87 13.06 -12.78
CA SER A 117 -8.03 12.91 -11.88
C SER A 117 -8.13 11.52 -11.23
N PRO A 118 -7.89 10.40 -11.96
CA PRO A 118 -7.86 9.07 -11.34
C PRO A 118 -6.84 8.92 -10.21
N CYS A 119 -5.65 9.50 -10.35
CA CYS A 119 -4.63 9.46 -9.30
C CYS A 119 -4.98 10.39 -8.14
N LEU A 120 -5.21 11.68 -8.42
CA LEU A 120 -5.45 12.71 -7.40
C LEU A 120 -6.64 12.42 -6.48
N GLN A 121 -7.68 11.78 -7.01
CA GLN A 121 -8.91 11.51 -6.27
C GLN A 121 -9.00 10.07 -5.76
N GLY A 122 -8.26 9.14 -6.38
CA GLY A 122 -8.37 7.71 -6.12
C GLY A 122 -7.26 7.12 -5.25
N CYS A 123 -6.11 7.78 -5.16
CA CYS A 123 -4.87 7.17 -4.67
C CYS A 123 -4.18 8.05 -3.62
N PRO A 124 -4.81 8.24 -2.45
CA PRO A 124 -4.38 9.24 -1.49
C PRO A 124 -2.97 9.00 -0.95
N ASN A 125 -2.50 7.75 -0.84
CA ASN A 125 -1.15 7.50 -0.32
C ASN A 125 -0.05 7.80 -1.36
N ILE A 126 -0.27 7.50 -2.64
CA ILE A 126 0.68 7.89 -3.70
C ILE A 126 0.73 9.42 -3.82
N VAL A 127 -0.43 10.08 -3.78
CA VAL A 127 -0.53 11.54 -3.86
C VAL A 127 0.18 12.21 -2.68
N ASP A 128 -0.06 11.75 -1.46
CA ASP A 128 0.59 12.24 -0.24
C ASP A 128 2.12 12.09 -0.32
N LEU A 129 2.61 10.90 -0.70
CA LEU A 129 4.03 10.65 -0.87
C LEU A 129 4.70 11.63 -1.85
N TYR A 130 4.15 11.76 -3.05
CA TYR A 130 4.74 12.59 -4.10
C TYR A 130 4.60 14.09 -3.82
N SER A 131 3.56 14.50 -3.09
CA SER A 131 3.42 15.87 -2.61
C SER A 131 4.51 16.21 -1.60
N ASN A 132 4.80 15.30 -0.65
CA ASN A 132 5.85 15.52 0.35
C ASN A 132 7.26 15.47 -0.27
N LEU A 133 7.48 14.62 -1.28
CA LEU A 133 8.70 14.63 -2.09
C LEU A 133 8.89 15.96 -2.83
N ALA A 134 7.83 16.50 -3.44
CA ALA A 134 7.87 17.79 -4.12
C ALA A 134 8.11 18.96 -3.15
N ALA A 135 7.62 18.86 -1.91
CA ALA A 135 7.86 19.83 -0.84
C ALA A 135 9.29 19.74 -0.25
N GLY A 136 10.03 18.67 -0.56
CA GLY A 136 11.37 18.42 -0.01
C GLY A 136 11.37 17.82 1.40
N GLU A 137 10.26 17.23 1.83
CA GLU A 137 10.07 16.69 3.18
C GLU A 137 10.36 15.17 3.27
N ALA A 138 10.87 14.56 2.19
CA ALA A 138 11.28 13.17 2.19
C ALA A 138 12.76 13.03 2.57
N GLN A 139 13.03 12.75 3.84
CA GLN A 139 14.34 12.34 4.37
C GLN A 139 14.22 10.99 5.07
#